data_AF-A0A7S2R5M2-F1
#
_entry.id   AF-A0A7S2R5M2-F1
#
_cell.length_a   1.000
_cell.length_b   1.000
_cell.length_c   1.000
_cell.angle_alpha   90.00
_cell.angle_beta   90.00
_cell.angle_gamma   90.00
#
_symmetry.space_group_name_H-M   'P 1'
#
loop_
_entity.id
_entity.type
_entity.pdbx_description
1 polymer ?
#
loop_
_entity_poly.entity_id
_entity_poly.type
_entity_poly.pdbx_seq_one_letter_code
_entity_poly.pdbx_strand_id
1 'polypeptide(L)'
;MRRTQRRRVRLENRESGWDLTSCRTASLPDYNALYDPNMRHFFENQTIQRHLHRTGQIDRDGRVIDLEKNKAKLHIIEQEFKQANRLEFWRQKEEEEMRHRVQQKRHEALERARQQEKLIKMKEDRAIRREIVSATRDSFGIRYPSLDKRSITRASSVGHLSAASGESSPFFLTDERATSKF
;
A
#
# COMPACT_ATOMS: atom_id res chain seq x y z
N MET A 1 -69.68 39.54 34.78
CA MET A 1 -68.96 38.25 34.87
C MET A 1 -68.42 37.71 33.52
N ARG A 2 -69.12 37.82 32.37
CA ARG A 2 -68.64 37.21 31.09
C ARG A 2 -67.49 37.95 30.34
N ARG A 3 -67.27 39.24 30.60
CA ARG A 3 -66.23 40.05 29.91
C ARG A 3 -64.79 39.73 30.39
N THR A 4 -64.63 39.36 31.65
CA THR A 4 -63.33 39.02 32.25
C THR A 4 -62.82 37.67 31.77
N GLN A 5 -63.72 36.68 31.61
CA GLN A 5 -63.39 35.36 31.08
C GLN A 5 -62.82 35.43 29.64
N ARG A 6 -63.46 36.21 28.77
CA ARG A 6 -62.99 36.39 27.38
C ARG A 6 -61.63 37.08 27.30
N ARG A 7 -61.37 38.03 28.19
CA ARG A 7 -60.06 38.70 28.27
C ARG A 7 -58.98 37.73 28.75
N ARG A 8 -59.30 36.87 29.72
CA ARG A 8 -58.38 35.86 30.25
C ARG A 8 -58.02 34.82 29.19
N VAL A 9 -59.01 34.26 28.49
CA VAL A 9 -58.78 33.32 27.38
C VAL A 9 -57.97 33.97 26.26
N ARG A 10 -58.19 35.25 25.95
CA ARG A 10 -57.39 35.97 24.95
C ARG A 10 -55.94 36.18 25.39
N LEU A 11 -55.68 36.40 26.67
CA LEU A 11 -54.32 36.51 27.22
C LEU A 11 -53.64 35.14 27.27
N GLU A 12 -54.33 34.11 27.73
CA GLU A 12 -53.84 32.72 27.73
C GLU A 12 -53.50 32.24 26.30
N ASN A 13 -54.35 32.52 25.30
CA ASN A 13 -54.05 32.20 23.89
C ASN A 13 -52.91 33.03 23.30
N ARG A 14 -52.65 34.24 23.82
CA ARG A 14 -51.51 35.06 23.40
C ARG A 14 -50.21 34.53 24.00
N GLU A 15 -50.27 34.05 25.24
CA GLU A 15 -49.14 33.55 26.01
C GLU A 15 -48.79 32.10 25.65
N SER A 16 -49.75 31.29 25.19
CA SER A 16 -49.53 29.89 24.79
C SER A 16 -48.62 29.72 23.56
N GLY A 17 -48.44 30.77 22.75
CA GLY A 17 -47.53 30.76 21.59
C GLY A 17 -46.09 31.19 21.91
N TRP A 18 -45.84 31.68 23.12
CA TRP A 18 -44.55 32.21 23.57
C TRP A 18 -43.84 31.24 24.53
N ASP A 19 -43.92 29.94 24.24
CA ASP A 19 -43.30 28.92 25.06
C ASP A 19 -41.77 28.89 24.81
N LEU A 20 -41.03 29.59 25.67
CA LEU A 20 -39.56 29.74 25.60
C LEU A 20 -38.80 28.41 25.79
N THR A 21 -39.50 27.34 26.17
CA THR A 21 -38.95 25.99 26.26
C THR A 21 -38.71 25.33 24.91
N SER A 22 -39.47 25.68 23.85
CA SER A 22 -39.27 25.09 22.52
C SER A 22 -38.03 25.62 21.80
N CYS A 23 -37.60 26.85 22.09
CA CYS A 23 -36.36 27.42 21.53
C CYS A 23 -35.07 26.81 22.10
N ARG A 24 -35.13 25.99 23.17
CA ARG A 24 -33.95 25.24 23.65
C ARG A 24 -33.65 24.01 22.81
N THR A 25 -34.66 23.40 22.19
CA THR A 25 -34.53 22.16 21.41
C THR A 25 -34.69 22.38 19.91
N ALA A 26 -35.22 23.52 19.48
CA ALA A 26 -35.34 23.87 18.07
C ALA A 26 -33.97 24.22 17.48
N SER A 27 -33.51 23.42 16.53
CA SER A 27 -32.41 23.80 15.64
C SER A 27 -32.87 25.00 14.82
N LEU A 28 -32.11 26.10 14.86
CA LEU A 28 -32.37 27.20 13.95
C LEU A 28 -32.12 26.72 12.51
N PRO A 29 -32.89 27.23 11.54
CA PRO A 29 -32.59 27.00 10.13
C PRO A 29 -31.20 27.52 9.79
N ASP A 30 -30.47 26.78 8.97
CA ASP A 30 -29.16 27.21 8.46
C ASP A 30 -29.34 28.45 7.58
N TYR A 31 -28.86 29.59 8.06
CA TYR A 31 -28.89 30.84 7.33
C TYR A 31 -27.67 30.96 6.43
N ASN A 32 -27.89 31.22 5.15
CA ASN A 32 -26.83 31.46 4.18
C ASN A 32 -26.97 32.85 3.55
N ALA A 33 -26.06 33.75 3.92
CA ALA A 33 -26.04 35.14 3.44
C ALA A 33 -25.85 35.25 1.92
N LEU A 34 -25.26 34.25 1.26
CA LEU A 34 -25.04 34.28 -0.20
C LEU A 34 -26.34 34.20 -1.01
N TYR A 35 -27.41 33.68 -0.40
CA TYR A 35 -28.73 33.63 -1.01
C TYR A 35 -29.63 34.79 -0.56
N ASP A 36 -29.17 35.64 0.37
CA ASP A 36 -29.95 36.79 0.84
C ASP A 36 -29.97 37.91 -0.22
N PRO A 37 -31.14 38.29 -0.74
CA PRO A 37 -31.27 39.39 -1.69
C PRO A 37 -30.74 40.72 -1.14
N ASN A 38 -30.85 40.95 0.17
CA ASN A 38 -30.43 42.21 0.79
C ASN A 38 -28.91 42.35 0.86
N MET A 39 -28.18 41.23 0.88
CA MET A 39 -26.72 41.21 0.92
C MET A 39 -26.09 41.26 -0.47
N ARG A 40 -26.90 41.32 -1.54
CA ARG A 40 -26.40 41.33 -2.93
C ARG A 40 -25.37 42.42 -3.20
N HIS A 41 -25.60 43.64 -2.69
CA HIS A 41 -24.68 44.77 -2.88
C HIS A 41 -23.35 44.60 -2.16
N PHE A 42 -23.34 43.90 -1.03
CA PHE A 42 -22.09 43.58 -0.33
C PHE A 42 -21.25 42.60 -1.16
N PHE A 43 -21.88 41.59 -1.74
CA PHE A 43 -21.23 40.59 -2.59
C PHE A 43 -20.93 41.06 -4.03
N GLU A 44 -21.41 42.24 -4.43
CA GLU A 44 -21.08 42.86 -5.71
C GLU A 44 -19.63 43.38 -5.77
N ASN A 45 -18.99 43.58 -4.62
CA ASN A 45 -17.60 44.04 -4.54
C ASN A 45 -16.61 42.99 -5.09
N GLN A 46 -15.81 43.39 -6.08
CA GLN A 46 -14.82 42.54 -6.74
C GLN A 46 -13.81 41.90 -5.77
N THR A 47 -13.45 42.59 -4.69
CA THR A 47 -12.50 42.06 -3.69
C THR A 47 -13.10 40.86 -2.97
N ILE A 48 -14.38 40.98 -2.60
CA ILE A 48 -15.13 39.92 -1.91
C ILE A 48 -15.40 38.79 -2.89
N GLN A 49 -15.80 39.08 -4.13
CA GLN A 49 -15.97 38.05 -5.16
C GLN A 49 -14.68 37.27 -5.43
N ARG A 50 -13.54 37.96 -5.52
CA ARG A 50 -12.25 37.29 -5.70
C ARG A 50 -11.95 36.36 -4.53
N HIS A 51 -12.27 36.78 -3.30
CA HIS A 51 -12.12 35.94 -2.12
C HIS A 51 -13.06 34.72 -2.14
N LEU A 52 -14.34 34.93 -2.46
CA LEU A 52 -15.35 33.87 -2.55
C LEU A 52 -15.04 32.86 -3.68
N HIS A 53 -14.53 33.35 -4.80
CA HIS A 53 -14.09 32.50 -5.91
C HIS A 53 -12.85 31.67 -5.51
N ARG A 54 -11.87 32.29 -4.83
CA ARG A 54 -10.67 31.59 -4.35
C ARG A 54 -11.00 30.51 -3.31
N THR A 55 -12.02 30.75 -2.48
CA THR A 55 -12.50 29.78 -1.48
C THR A 55 -13.47 28.75 -2.07
N GLY A 56 -13.87 28.89 -3.33
CA GLY A 56 -14.76 27.95 -4.02
C GLY A 56 -16.23 28.02 -3.59
N GLN A 57 -16.66 29.14 -3.01
CA GLN A 57 -18.07 29.37 -2.66
C GLN A 57 -18.89 29.89 -3.83
N ILE A 58 -18.23 30.54 -4.80
CA ILE A 58 -18.85 31.00 -6.05
C ILE A 58 -18.04 30.53 -7.26
N ASP A 59 -18.72 30.38 -8.39
CA ASP A 59 -18.13 30.06 -9.68
C ASP A 59 -17.58 31.33 -10.38
N ARG A 60 -16.90 31.17 -11.51
CA ARG A 60 -16.38 32.27 -12.37
C ARG A 60 -17.48 33.23 -12.83
N ASP A 61 -18.69 32.71 -13.01
CA ASP A 61 -19.88 33.48 -13.39
C ASP A 61 -20.60 34.11 -12.17
N GLY A 62 -20.04 33.99 -10.96
CA GLY A 62 -20.62 34.53 -9.73
C GLY A 62 -21.79 33.72 -9.16
N ARG A 63 -22.03 32.51 -9.65
CA ARG A 63 -23.08 31.61 -9.14
C ARG A 63 -22.63 30.93 -7.85
N VAL A 64 -23.51 30.80 -6.87
CA VAL A 64 -23.21 30.13 -5.60
C VAL A 64 -23.06 28.63 -5.82
N ILE A 65 -21.95 28.07 -5.34
CA ILE A 65 -21.66 26.64 -5.42
C ILE A 65 -22.27 25.94 -4.20
N ASP A 66 -23.17 25.00 -4.46
CA ASP A 66 -23.69 24.12 -3.42
C ASP A 66 -22.66 23.03 -3.09
N LEU A 67 -21.92 23.25 -2.01
CA LEU A 67 -20.88 22.34 -1.56
C LEU A 67 -21.45 20.97 -1.19
N GLU A 68 -22.66 20.90 -0.62
CA GLU A 68 -23.25 19.65 -0.19
C GLU A 68 -23.54 18.71 -1.36
N LYS A 69 -24.06 19.25 -2.46
CA LYS A 69 -24.27 18.48 -3.68
C LYS A 69 -22.96 17.98 -4.29
N ASN A 70 -21.86 18.71 -4.07
CA ASN A 70 -20.56 18.37 -4.62
C ASN A 70 -19.73 17.45 -3.70
N LYS A 71 -20.05 17.35 -2.40
CA LYS A 71 -19.35 16.47 -1.44
C LYS A 71 -19.26 15.03 -1.94
N ALA A 72 -20.36 14.48 -2.47
CA ALA A 72 -20.38 13.11 -2.99
C ALA A 72 -19.41 12.91 -4.16
N LYS A 73 -19.38 13.85 -5.11
CA LYS A 73 -18.46 13.79 -6.26
C LYS A 73 -17.00 13.90 -5.83
N LEU A 74 -16.70 14.85 -4.95
CA LEU A 74 -15.36 15.02 -4.40
C LEU A 74 -14.89 13.77 -3.65
N HIS A 75 -15.80 13.13 -2.92
CA HIS A 75 -15.49 11.89 -2.21
C HIS A 75 -15.14 10.73 -3.16
N ILE A 76 -15.90 10.57 -4.25
CA ILE A 76 -15.60 9.57 -5.27
C ILE A 76 -14.23 9.83 -5.89
N ILE A 77 -13.95 11.07 -6.29
CA ILE A 77 -12.66 11.45 -6.87
C ILE A 77 -11.51 11.17 -5.89
N GLU A 78 -11.69 11.49 -4.60
CA GLU A 78 -10.67 11.22 -3.58
C GLU A 78 -10.42 9.72 -3.40
N GLN A 79 -11.48 8.90 -3.41
CA GLN A 79 -11.36 7.45 -3.34
C GLN A 79 -10.65 6.89 -4.58
N GLU A 80 -11.05 7.30 -5.78
CA GLU A 80 -10.43 6.88 -7.04
C GLU A 80 -8.95 7.27 -7.08
N PHE A 81 -8.63 8.50 -6.66
CA PHE A 81 -7.24 8.96 -6.58
C PHE A 81 -6.40 8.13 -5.60
N LYS A 82 -6.96 7.79 -4.43
CA LYS A 82 -6.28 6.90 -3.47
C LYS A 82 -6.07 5.50 -4.04
N GLN A 83 -7.02 4.96 -4.79
CA GLN A 83 -6.89 3.66 -5.44
C GLN A 83 -5.82 3.70 -6.54
N ALA A 84 -5.83 4.72 -7.39
CA ALA A 84 -4.85 4.92 -8.45
C ALA A 84 -3.42 5.02 -7.90
N ASN A 85 -3.21 5.84 -6.86
CA ASN A 85 -1.90 5.99 -6.23
C ASN A 85 -1.40 4.67 -5.61
N ARG A 86 -2.28 3.90 -4.98
CA ARG A 86 -1.90 2.57 -4.45
C ARG A 86 -1.49 1.62 -5.56
N LEU A 87 -2.26 1.56 -6.65
CA LEU A 87 -1.96 0.70 -7.79
C LEU A 87 -0.62 1.08 -8.42
N GLU A 88 -0.38 2.38 -8.61
CA GLU A 88 0.90 2.87 -9.14
C GLU A 88 2.08 2.50 -8.23
N PHE A 89 1.93 2.70 -6.92
CA PHE A 89 2.93 2.33 -5.94
C PHE A 89 3.30 0.84 -6.01
N TRP A 90 2.30 -0.03 -6.08
CA TRP A 90 2.53 -1.48 -6.22
C TRP A 90 3.21 -1.83 -7.53
N ARG A 91 2.80 -1.20 -8.64
CA ARG A 91 3.42 -1.39 -9.95
C ARG A 91 4.90 -1.01 -9.94
N GLN A 92 5.25 0.14 -9.37
CA GLN A 92 6.64 0.57 -9.24
C GLN A 92 7.45 -0.40 -8.38
N LYS A 93 6.89 -0.83 -7.23
CA LYS A 93 7.53 -1.79 -6.34
C LYS A 93 7.76 -3.15 -7.00
N GLU A 94 6.78 -3.67 -7.74
CA GLU A 94 6.92 -4.92 -8.51
C GLU A 94 7.98 -4.79 -9.60
N GLU A 95 8.03 -3.66 -10.30
CA GLU A 95 9.05 -3.41 -11.32
C GLU A 95 10.45 -3.35 -10.72
N GLU A 96 10.63 -2.65 -9.60
CA GLU A 96 11.89 -2.59 -8.86
C GLU A 96 12.32 -3.97 -8.35
N GLU A 97 11.39 -4.75 -7.80
CA GLU A 97 11.67 -6.10 -7.34
C GLU A 97 12.07 -7.02 -8.50
N MET A 98 11.38 -6.93 -9.64
CA MET A 98 11.73 -7.68 -10.85
C MET A 98 13.12 -7.31 -11.36
N ARG A 99 13.46 -6.01 -11.38
CA ARG A 99 14.80 -5.54 -11.75
C ARG A 99 15.86 -6.12 -10.82
N HIS A 100 15.61 -6.09 -9.51
CA HIS A 100 16.54 -6.63 -8.52
C HIS A 100 16.73 -8.15 -8.68
N ARG A 101 15.64 -8.91 -8.85
CA ARG A 101 15.69 -10.36 -9.09
C ARG A 101 16.48 -10.72 -10.35
N VAL A 102 16.29 -9.97 -11.45
CA VAL A 102 17.04 -10.18 -12.69
C VAL A 102 18.53 -9.91 -12.49
N GLN A 103 18.89 -8.83 -11.80
CA GLN A 103 20.28 -8.50 -11.51
C GLN A 103 20.94 -9.56 -10.62
N GLN A 104 20.25 -10.04 -9.57
CA GLN A 104 20.74 -11.11 -8.72
C GLN A 104 20.98 -12.40 -9.50
N LYS A 105 19.99 -12.85 -10.30
CA LYS A 105 20.16 -14.05 -11.14
C LYS A 105 21.33 -13.91 -12.11
N ARG A 106 21.51 -12.74 -12.72
CA ARG A 106 22.65 -12.45 -13.60
C ARG A 106 23.97 -12.55 -12.83
N HIS A 107 24.04 -11.98 -11.63
CA HIS A 107 25.23 -12.02 -10.80
C HIS A 107 25.57 -13.45 -10.35
N GLU A 108 24.57 -14.21 -9.89
CA GLU A 108 24.74 -15.62 -9.52
C GLU A 108 25.24 -16.48 -10.69
N ALA A 109 24.70 -16.26 -11.89
CA ALA A 109 25.15 -16.99 -13.07
C ALA A 109 26.62 -16.72 -13.40
N LEU A 110 27.05 -15.45 -13.29
CA LEU A 110 28.45 -15.06 -13.49
C LEU A 110 29.37 -15.66 -12.42
N GLU A 111 28.96 -15.66 -11.15
CA GLU A 111 29.74 -16.26 -10.06
C GLU A 111 29.85 -17.78 -10.21
N ARG A 112 28.77 -18.47 -10.57
CA ARG A 112 28.82 -19.92 -10.87
C ARG A 112 29.77 -20.21 -12.04
N ALA A 113 29.72 -19.41 -13.11
CA ALA A 113 30.63 -19.57 -14.25
C ALA A 113 32.10 -19.38 -13.85
N ARG A 114 32.41 -18.36 -13.04
CA ARG A 114 33.76 -18.13 -12.49
C ARG A 114 34.25 -19.30 -11.63
N GLN A 115 33.39 -19.84 -10.77
CA GLN A 115 33.73 -20.98 -9.92
C GLN A 115 34.00 -22.24 -10.76
N GLN A 116 33.19 -22.47 -11.80
CA GLN A 116 33.39 -23.58 -12.74
C GLN A 116 34.70 -23.43 -13.51
N GLU A 117 35.01 -22.23 -14.01
CA GLU A 117 36.27 -21.95 -14.71
C GLU A 117 37.48 -22.25 -13.81
N LYS A 118 37.46 -21.79 -12.55
CA LYS A 118 38.51 -22.10 -11.57
C LYS A 118 38.65 -23.61 -11.33
N LEU A 119 37.55 -24.34 -11.21
CA LEU A 119 37.57 -25.78 -11.02
C LEU A 119 38.11 -26.54 -12.23
N ILE A 120 37.79 -26.09 -13.44
CA ILE A 120 38.30 -26.68 -14.69
C ILE A 120 39.82 -26.48 -14.76
N LYS A 121 40.31 -25.25 -14.55
CA LYS A 121 41.75 -24.94 -14.49
C LYS A 121 42.48 -25.80 -13.46
N MET A 122 41.91 -25.96 -12.25
CA MET A 122 42.50 -26.83 -11.23
C MET A 122 42.53 -28.32 -11.63
N LYS A 123 41.55 -28.80 -12.41
CA LYS A 123 41.52 -30.19 -12.91
C LYS A 123 42.54 -30.39 -14.02
N GLU A 124 42.65 -29.43 -14.95
CA GLU A 124 43.64 -29.42 -16.02
C GLU A 124 45.07 -29.40 -15.44
N ASP A 125 45.35 -28.51 -14.49
CA ASP A 125 46.65 -28.45 -13.79
C ASP A 125 47.01 -29.77 -13.09
N ARG A 126 46.01 -30.46 -12.53
CA ARG A 126 46.20 -31.77 -11.90
C ARG A 126 46.43 -32.87 -12.95
N ALA A 127 45.76 -32.81 -14.09
CA ALA A 127 45.95 -33.75 -15.19
C ALA A 127 47.35 -33.60 -15.80
N ILE A 128 47.76 -32.36 -16.12
CA ILE A 128 49.10 -32.04 -16.62
C ILE A 128 50.16 -32.50 -15.61
N ARG A 129 49.99 -32.21 -14.32
CA ARG A 129 50.92 -32.70 -13.29
C ARG A 129 51.05 -34.22 -13.25
N ARG A 130 49.94 -34.95 -13.40
CA ARG A 130 49.97 -36.42 -13.45
C ARG A 130 50.67 -36.92 -14.70
N GLU A 131 50.41 -36.30 -15.85
CA GLU A 131 51.03 -36.63 -17.12
C GLU A 131 52.53 -36.37 -17.09
N ILE A 132 52.97 -35.22 -16.58
CA ILE A 132 54.39 -34.92 -16.36
C ILE A 132 55.01 -35.98 -15.46
N VAL A 133 54.42 -36.27 -14.28
CA VAL A 133 54.97 -37.30 -13.37
C VAL A 133 55.04 -38.67 -14.05
N SER A 134 54.06 -39.04 -14.87
CA SER A 134 54.07 -40.29 -15.64
C SER A 134 55.17 -40.30 -16.70
N ALA A 135 55.26 -39.26 -17.53
CA ALA A 135 56.27 -39.16 -18.58
C ALA A 135 57.70 -39.10 -18.02
N THR A 136 57.90 -38.40 -16.90
CA THR A 136 59.19 -38.38 -16.18
C THR A 136 59.51 -39.75 -15.58
N ARG A 137 58.51 -40.48 -15.07
CA ARG A 137 58.68 -41.86 -14.60
C ARG A 137 59.11 -42.79 -15.74
N ASP A 138 58.49 -42.65 -16.91
CA ASP A 138 58.76 -43.50 -18.07
C ASP A 138 60.11 -43.17 -18.73
N SER A 139 60.54 -41.91 -18.71
CA SER A 139 61.82 -41.47 -19.29
C SER A 139 63.04 -41.72 -18.39
N PHE A 140 62.90 -41.60 -17.06
CA PHE A 140 64.03 -41.79 -16.14
C PHE A 140 64.10 -43.17 -15.47
N GLY A 141 63.11 -44.06 -15.68
CA GLY A 141 63.13 -45.43 -15.14
C GLY A 141 63.13 -45.54 -13.60
N ILE A 142 62.83 -44.44 -12.90
CA ILE A 142 62.91 -44.35 -11.44
C ILE A 142 61.68 -45.03 -10.81
N ARG A 143 61.89 -46.21 -10.21
CA ARG A 143 60.89 -46.91 -9.38
C ARG A 143 61.01 -46.42 -7.94
N TYR A 144 60.05 -45.64 -7.47
CA TYR A 144 59.88 -45.41 -6.03
C TYR A 144 59.14 -46.59 -5.40
N PRO A 145 59.53 -47.03 -4.19
CA PRO A 145 58.87 -48.13 -3.50
C PRO A 145 57.40 -47.78 -3.23
N SER A 146 56.50 -48.69 -3.59
CA SER A 146 55.07 -48.53 -3.33
C SER A 146 54.82 -48.52 -1.82
N LEU A 147 54.35 -47.39 -1.30
CA LEU A 147 53.78 -47.36 0.04
C LEU A 147 52.47 -48.15 0.01
N ASP A 148 52.49 -49.33 0.63
CA ASP A 148 51.30 -50.14 0.90
C ASP A 148 50.20 -49.26 1.50
N LYS A 149 49.09 -49.15 0.77
CA LYS A 149 47.89 -48.49 1.25
C LYS A 149 47.23 -49.39 2.29
N ARG A 150 47.70 -49.33 3.54
CA ARG A 150 46.87 -49.74 4.67
C ARG A 150 45.69 -48.78 4.72
N SER A 151 44.50 -49.35 4.54
CA SER A 151 43.20 -48.70 4.69
C SER A 151 43.10 -48.06 6.08
N ILE A 152 43.31 -46.75 6.16
CA ILE A 152 42.81 -45.97 7.29
C ILE A 152 41.35 -45.69 6.97
N THR A 153 40.49 -46.58 7.44
CA THR A 153 39.08 -46.31 7.69
C THR A 153 39.00 -45.10 8.60
N ARG A 154 38.82 -43.91 8.01
CA ARG A 154 38.40 -42.73 8.75
C ARG A 154 36.91 -42.86 9.02
N ALA A 155 36.60 -43.35 10.21
CA ALA A 155 35.37 -43.03 10.88
C ALA A 155 35.29 -41.50 11.04
N SER A 156 34.40 -40.87 10.28
CA SER A 156 33.91 -39.54 10.58
C SER A 156 32.38 -39.61 10.53
N SER A 157 31.83 -39.82 11.72
CA SER A 157 30.58 -39.26 12.22
C SER A 157 29.57 -38.82 11.17
N VAL A 158 28.50 -39.62 11.08
CA VAL A 158 27.19 -39.26 10.58
C VAL A 158 26.70 -38.01 11.34
N GLY A 159 26.97 -36.84 10.78
CA GLY A 159 26.30 -35.58 11.13
C GLY A 159 25.00 -35.53 10.37
N HIS A 160 23.94 -36.05 10.98
CA HIS A 160 22.57 -35.90 10.52
C HIS A 160 22.18 -34.41 10.66
N LEU A 161 22.28 -33.64 9.58
CA LEU A 161 21.62 -32.35 9.46
C LEU A 161 20.38 -32.54 8.60
N SER A 162 19.26 -32.39 9.29
CA SER A 162 17.88 -32.39 8.81
C SER A 162 17.67 -31.53 7.56
N ALA A 163 17.40 -32.19 6.43
CA ALA A 163 16.67 -31.59 5.33
C ALA A 163 15.18 -31.59 5.70
N ALA A 164 14.73 -30.53 6.38
CA ALA A 164 13.32 -30.20 6.46
C ALA A 164 12.91 -29.53 5.14
N SER A 165 12.44 -30.32 4.19
CA SER A 165 11.77 -29.84 2.98
C SER A 165 10.59 -30.75 2.70
N GLY A 166 9.39 -30.34 3.12
CA GLY A 166 8.17 -31.07 2.82
C GLY A 166 6.97 -30.76 3.72
N GLU A 167 6.59 -29.49 3.87
CA GLU A 167 5.19 -29.18 4.19
C GLU A 167 4.64 -28.22 3.14
N SER A 168 4.10 -28.84 2.10
CA SER A 168 3.08 -28.27 1.24
C SER A 168 1.83 -28.00 2.08
N SER A 169 1.61 -26.75 2.49
CA SER A 169 0.31 -26.31 2.99
C SER A 169 -0.62 -26.06 1.80
N PRO A 170 -1.72 -26.81 1.64
CA PRO A 170 -2.77 -26.43 0.72
C PRO A 170 -3.53 -25.24 1.32
N PHE A 171 -3.53 -24.18 0.52
CA PHE A 171 -4.54 -23.14 0.44
C PHE A 171 -5.95 -23.66 0.76
N PHE A 172 -6.47 -23.34 1.95
CA PHE A 172 -7.92 -23.36 2.20
C PHE A 172 -8.40 -21.93 2.38
N LEU A 173 -9.04 -21.46 1.32
CA LEU A 173 -9.86 -20.27 1.24
C LEU A 173 -11.18 -20.60 1.99
N THR A 174 -11.35 -20.12 3.21
CA THR A 174 -12.69 -20.03 3.82
C THR A 174 -13.27 -18.66 3.49
N ASP A 175 -14.08 -18.65 2.45
CA ASP A 175 -15.05 -17.63 2.11
C ASP A 175 -16.23 -17.75 3.09
N GLU A 176 -16.25 -16.94 4.16
CA GLU A 176 -17.49 -16.71 4.92
C GLU A 176 -18.05 -15.34 4.57
N ARG A 177 -18.90 -15.36 3.54
CA ARG A 177 -19.94 -14.37 3.29
C ARG A 177 -20.90 -14.33 4.48
N ALA A 178 -20.71 -13.39 5.40
CA ALA A 178 -21.79 -12.92 6.26
C ALA A 178 -22.62 -11.88 5.49
N THR A 179 -23.54 -12.36 4.66
CA THR A 179 -24.74 -11.60 4.30
C THR A 179 -25.75 -11.76 5.43
N SER A 180 -25.98 -10.71 6.20
CA SER A 180 -27.18 -10.60 7.05
C SER A 180 -27.76 -9.21 6.87
N LYS A 181 -28.78 -9.15 6.01
CA LYS A 181 -29.81 -8.12 6.01
C LYS A 181 -30.76 -8.43 7.17
N PHE A 182 -30.92 -7.49 8.10
CA PHE A 182 -32.20 -6.88 8.50
C PHE A 182 -31.91 -5.67 9.39
#